data_AF-A0A8B4S782-F1
#
_entry.id   AF-A0A8B4S782-F1
#
_cell.length_a   1.000
_cell.length_b   1.000
_cell.length_c   1.000
_cell.angle_alpha   90.00
_cell.angle_beta   90.00
_cell.angle_gamma   90.00
#
_symmetry.space_group_name_H-M   'P 1'
#
loop_
_entity.id
_entity.type
_entity.pdbx_description
1 polymer ?
#
loop_
_entity_poly.entity_id
_entity_poly.type
_entity_poly.pdbx_seq_one_letter_code
_entity_poly.pdbx_strand_id
1 'polypeptide(L)'
;MPNALTDTHIQLSGVLLQDAEVRTRPMGDDNTPMPVLCLVMQSDGSCTAPVRAEQVYPAALRGDADRAARSMKKGMRVTVWAPIAQLRTTLGMSSHIQVHGRATQANATPPKEAAHA
;
A
#
# COMPACT_ATOMS: atom_id res chain seq x y z
N MET A 1 -14.27 32.30 5.35
CA MET A 1 -14.30 31.15 4.42
C MET A 1 -13.15 30.22 4.80
N PRO A 2 -13.39 29.05 5.40
CA PRO A 2 -12.30 28.16 5.80
C PRO A 2 -11.69 27.47 4.57
N ASN A 3 -10.38 27.58 4.45
CA ASN A 3 -9.56 26.96 3.40
C ASN A 3 -9.51 25.45 3.69
N ALA A 4 -10.19 24.64 2.90
CA ALA A 4 -10.21 23.19 3.08
C ALA A 4 -8.77 22.66 2.91
N LEU A 5 -8.22 22.06 3.96
CA LEU A 5 -6.96 21.35 3.95
C LEU A 5 -7.00 20.30 2.84
N THR A 6 -6.40 20.59 1.68
CA THR A 6 -6.18 19.62 0.61
C THR A 6 -5.01 18.71 0.98
N ASP A 7 -5.08 18.09 2.16
CA ASP A 7 -4.10 17.12 2.64
C ASP A 7 -4.37 15.78 1.95
N THR A 8 -3.97 15.71 0.68
CA THR A 8 -4.20 14.54 -0.20
C THR A 8 -3.16 13.45 -0.02
N HIS A 9 -2.13 13.72 0.79
CA HIS A 9 -0.98 12.86 1.00
C HIS A 9 -0.78 12.61 2.49
N ILE A 10 -0.32 11.41 2.81
CA ILE A 10 0.21 11.08 4.13
C ILE A 10 1.73 11.14 4.09
N GLN A 11 2.33 11.70 5.13
CA GLN A 11 3.77 11.66 5.37
C GLN A 11 4.05 10.79 6.60
N LEU A 12 4.90 9.78 6.45
CA LEU A 12 5.31 8.90 7.55
C LEU A 12 6.83 8.85 7.64
N SER A 13 7.37 9.11 8.82
CA SER A 13 8.78 8.93 9.15
C SER A 13 8.97 7.70 10.02
N GLY A 14 10.14 7.08 9.97
CA GLY A 14 10.43 5.88 10.74
C GLY A 14 11.77 5.25 10.41
N VAL A 15 12.01 4.06 10.97
CA VAL A 15 13.26 3.31 10.79
C VAL A 15 13.01 2.03 9.99
N LEU A 16 13.83 1.77 8.98
CA LEU A 16 13.76 0.53 8.20
C LEU A 16 14.05 -0.69 9.08
N LEU A 17 13.14 -1.66 9.08
CA LEU A 17 13.25 -2.90 9.84
C LEU A 17 14.07 -3.98 9.13
N GLN A 18 14.24 -3.83 7.82
CA GLN A 18 15.03 -4.67 6.93
C GLN A 18 15.61 -3.83 5.79
N ASP A 19 16.55 -4.40 5.05
CA ASP A 19 17.04 -3.78 3.81
C ASP A 19 15.89 -3.56 2.83
N ALA A 20 15.97 -2.49 2.04
CA ALA A 20 15.03 -2.27 0.96
C ALA A 20 15.22 -3.33 -0.13
N GLU A 21 14.12 -3.72 -0.77
CA GLU A 21 14.11 -4.74 -1.82
C GLU A 21 13.38 -4.25 -3.06
N VAL A 22 13.78 -4.75 -4.23
CA VAL A 22 12.98 -4.59 -5.45
C VAL A 22 12.25 -5.89 -5.75
N ARG A 23 10.93 -5.80 -5.87
CA ARG A 23 10.07 -6.92 -6.29
C ARG A 23 9.47 -6.62 -7.65
N THR A 24 9.19 -7.65 -8.44
CA THR A 24 8.42 -7.50 -9.67
C THR A 24 6.94 -7.72 -9.37
N ARG A 25 6.09 -6.81 -9.84
CA ARG A 25 4.62 -6.91 -9.72
C ARG A 25 3.98 -6.64 -11.09
N PRO A 26 3.00 -7.46 -11.53
CA PRO A 26 2.18 -7.10 -12.69
C PRO A 26 1.32 -5.88 -12.34
N MET A 27 1.25 -4.90 -13.24
CA MET A 27 0.50 -3.65 -13.08
C MET A 27 -0.19 -3.27 -14.38
N GLY A 28 -1.32 -2.57 -14.28
CA GLY A 28 -2.13 -2.15 -15.43
C GLY A 28 -2.93 -3.31 -16.05
N ASP A 29 -3.74 -2.99 -17.05
CA ASP A 29 -4.63 -3.96 -17.70
C ASP A 29 -3.86 -5.01 -18.51
N ASP A 30 -2.66 -4.68 -18.96
CA ASP A 30 -1.76 -5.56 -19.70
C ASP A 30 -0.87 -6.44 -18.80
N ASN A 31 -1.00 -6.32 -17.47
CA ASN A 31 -0.17 -7.02 -16.49
C ASN A 31 1.33 -6.81 -16.70
N THR A 32 1.75 -5.64 -17.19
CA THR A 32 3.16 -5.31 -17.39
C THR A 32 3.97 -5.53 -16.10
N PRO A 33 5.08 -6.30 -16.14
CA PRO A 33 5.91 -6.55 -14.98
C PRO A 33 6.69 -5.29 -14.60
N MET A 34 6.26 -4.62 -13.52
CA MET A 34 6.88 -3.41 -13.01
C MET A 34 7.79 -3.69 -11.81
N PRO A 35 8.98 -3.07 -11.73
CA PRO A 35 9.77 -3.04 -10.52
C PRO A 35 9.10 -2.20 -9.44
N VAL A 36 9.06 -2.74 -8.22
CA VAL A 36 8.49 -2.10 -7.04
C VAL A 36 9.52 -2.10 -5.94
N LEU A 37 9.99 -0.92 -5.55
CA LEU A 37 10.82 -0.72 -4.36
C LEU A 37 9.93 -0.92 -3.13
N CYS A 38 10.27 -1.89 -2.29
CA CYS A 38 9.54 -2.26 -1.10
C CYS A 38 10.34 -1.90 0.15
N LEU A 39 9.71 -1.15 1.05
CA LEU A 39 10.22 -0.80 2.36
C LEU A 39 9.31 -1.37 3.45
N VAL A 40 9.92 -1.81 4.55
CA VAL A 40 9.21 -2.13 5.79
C VAL A 40 9.85 -1.31 6.89
N MET A 41 9.07 -0.44 7.53
CA MET A 41 9.56 0.52 8.51
C MET A 41 8.73 0.51 9.78
N GLN A 42 9.38 0.74 10.92
CA GLN A 42 8.71 1.13 12.15
C GLN A 42 8.43 2.63 12.08
N SER A 43 7.16 3.04 12.01
CA SER A 43 6.81 4.46 11.96
C SER A 43 7.00 5.13 13.33
N ASP A 44 7.38 6.40 13.31
CA ASP A 44 7.44 7.26 14.49
C ASP A 44 5.99 7.64 14.89
N GLY A 45 5.39 6.92 15.83
CA GLY A 45 4.02 7.18 16.28
C GLY A 45 3.45 6.07 17.15
N SER A 46 2.18 6.21 17.53
CA SER A 46 1.46 5.22 18.35
C SER A 46 1.09 3.95 17.59
N CYS A 47 1.23 3.95 16.26
CA CYS A 47 1.04 2.75 15.46
C CYS A 47 2.26 1.83 15.66
N THR A 48 2.06 0.77 16.44
CA THR A 48 3.12 -0.22 16.71
C THR A 48 3.33 -1.18 15.55
N ALA A 49 2.36 -1.28 14.63
CA ALA A 49 2.46 -2.14 13.46
C ALA A 49 3.51 -1.61 12.45
N PRO A 50 4.35 -2.47 11.88
CA PRO A 50 5.22 -2.11 10.76
C PRO A 50 4.44 -1.55 9.58
N VAL A 51 4.94 -0.45 9.03
CA VAL A 51 4.40 0.16 7.81
C VAL A 51 5.13 -0.41 6.60
N ARG A 52 4.35 -0.87 5.62
CA ARG A 52 4.87 -1.28 4.32
C ARG A 52 4.67 -0.13 3.33
N ALA A 53 5.76 0.36 2.76
CA ALA A 53 5.72 1.37 1.70
C ALA A 53 6.22 0.76 0.38
N GLU A 54 5.54 1.09 -0.71
CA GLU A 54 5.87 0.61 -2.05
C GLU A 54 5.97 1.80 -3.01
N GLN A 55 7.04 1.85 -3.79
CA GLN A 55 7.19 2.78 -4.90
C GLN A 55 7.32 1.99 -6.20
N VAL A 56 6.37 2.20 -7.10
CA VAL A 56 6.38 1.57 -8.43
C VAL A 56 7.27 2.40 -9.35
N TYR A 57 8.16 1.72 -10.06
CA TYR A 57 8.98 2.29 -11.11
C TYR A 57 8.48 1.77 -12.46
N PRO A 58 8.51 2.59 -13.53
CA PRO A 58 8.36 2.09 -14.90
C PRO A 58 9.36 0.98 -15.20
N ALA A 59 8.99 0.02 -16.06
CA ALA A 59 9.82 -1.14 -16.38
C ALA A 59 11.24 -0.77 -16.84
N ALA A 60 11.37 0.31 -17.63
CA ALA A 60 12.65 0.82 -18.11
C ALA A 60 13.59 1.33 -16.98
N LEU A 61 13.05 1.66 -15.80
CA LEU A 61 13.79 2.22 -14.66
C LEU A 61 14.12 1.17 -13.59
N ARG A 62 14.16 -0.12 -13.94
CA ARG A 62 14.57 -1.20 -13.04
C ARG A 62 15.92 -0.92 -12.37
N GLY A 63 16.90 -0.46 -13.14
CA GLY A 63 18.24 -0.16 -12.62
C GLY A 63 18.23 0.91 -11.53
N ASP A 64 17.32 1.89 -11.61
CA ASP A 64 17.20 2.94 -10.59
C ASP A 64 16.48 2.43 -9.34
N ALA A 65 15.47 1.58 -9.49
CA ALA A 65 14.87 0.87 -8.36
C ALA A 65 15.92 0.01 -7.62
N ASP A 66 16.75 -0.74 -8.35
CA ASP A 66 17.80 -1.58 -7.74
C ASP A 66 18.86 -0.72 -7.04
N ARG A 67 19.22 0.43 -7.62
CA ARG A 67 20.16 1.39 -7.01
C ARG A 67 19.60 1.97 -5.72
N ALA A 68 18.33 2.37 -5.70
CA ALA A 68 17.65 2.88 -4.51
C ALA A 68 17.56 1.80 -3.42
N ALA A 69 17.22 0.56 -3.76
CA ALA A 69 17.21 -0.54 -2.80
C ALA A 69 18.59 -0.79 -2.18
N ARG A 70 19.66 -0.71 -2.98
CA ARG A 70 21.04 -0.87 -2.49
C ARG A 70 21.48 0.23 -1.53
N SER A 71 20.96 1.45 -1.66
CA SER A 71 21.32 2.57 -0.79
C SER A 71 20.51 2.63 0.50
N MET A 72 19.40 1.88 0.61
CA MET A 72 18.50 1.89 1.75
C MET A 72 18.62 0.60 2.57
N LYS A 73 19.24 0.70 3.75
CA LYS A 73 19.60 -0.41 4.62
C LYS A 73 18.80 -0.42 5.92
N LYS A 74 18.68 -1.61 6.51
CA LYS A 74 18.10 -1.79 7.85
C LYS A 74 18.72 -0.78 8.83
N GLY A 75 17.88 -0.20 9.68
CA GLY A 75 18.29 0.79 10.68
C GLY A 75 18.35 2.23 10.15
N MET A 76 18.25 2.45 8.84
CA MET A 76 18.18 3.81 8.29
C MET A 76 16.83 4.46 8.61
N ARG A 77 16.88 5.74 8.98
CA ARG A 77 15.69 6.58 9.11
C ARG A 77 15.25 7.04 7.73
N VAL A 78 13.97 6.90 7.44
CA VAL A 78 13.36 7.30 6.17
C VAL A 78 12.06 8.07 6.41
N THR A 79 11.70 8.90 5.44
CA THR A 79 10.38 9.52 5.35
C THR A 79 9.77 9.14 4.01
N VAL A 80 8.52 8.72 4.03
CA VAL A 80 7.75 8.36 2.84
C VAL A 80 6.54 9.28 2.70
N TRP A 81 6.20 9.61 1.46
CA TRP A 81 4.99 10.33 1.10
C TRP A 81 4.15 9.45 0.21
N ALA A 82 2.86 9.32 0.53
CA ALA A 82 1.94 8.49 -0.27
C ALA A 82 0.60 9.21 -0.43
N PRO A 83 -0.08 9.07 -1.58
CA PRO A 83 -1.45 9.56 -1.74
C PRO A 83 -2.38 8.82 -0.78
N ILE A 84 -3.21 9.55 -0.03
CA ILE A 84 -4.18 8.95 0.91
C ILE A 84 -5.15 8.03 0.15
N ALA A 85 -5.53 8.39 -1.07
CA ALA A 85 -6.41 7.59 -1.92
C ALA A 85 -5.86 6.19 -2.28
N GLN A 86 -4.55 5.96 -2.11
CA GLN A 86 -3.91 4.66 -2.39
C GLN A 86 -3.48 3.93 -1.10
N LEU A 87 -3.76 4.49 0.08
CA LEU A 87 -3.40 3.86 1.34
C LEU A 87 -4.15 2.54 1.51
N ARG A 88 -3.41 1.47 1.83
CA ARG A 88 -3.97 0.15 2.15
C ARG A 88 -3.71 -0.14 3.62
N THR A 89 -4.77 -0.20 4.40
CA THR A 89 -4.69 -0.40 5.85
C THR A 89 -5.47 -1.63 6.26
N THR A 90 -4.96 -2.35 7.26
CA THR A 90 -5.68 -3.43 7.93
C THR A 90 -5.68 -3.12 9.42
N LEU A 91 -6.88 -2.99 10.00
CA LEU A 91 -7.05 -2.83 11.44
C LEU A 91 -7.17 -4.23 12.07
N GLY A 92 -6.05 -4.76 12.53
CA GLY A 92 -6.03 -6.04 13.24
C GLY A 92 -6.70 -5.93 14.60
N MET A 93 -7.40 -7.00 15.02
CA MET A 93 -8.01 -7.10 16.36
C MET A 93 -8.97 -5.95 16.70
N SER A 94 -9.74 -5.46 15.73
CA SER A 94 -10.78 -4.45 16.00
C SER A 94 -11.73 -4.92 17.10
N SER A 95 -11.77 -4.19 18.22
CA SER A 95 -12.59 -4.52 19.38
C SER A 95 -14.08 -4.17 19.18
N HIS A 96 -14.38 -3.30 18.22
CA HIS A 96 -15.72 -2.83 17.93
C HIS A 96 -15.85 -2.49 16.44
N ILE A 97 -16.93 -2.94 15.82
CA ILE A 97 -17.29 -2.62 14.43
C ILE A 97 -18.76 -2.21 14.44
N GLN A 98 -19.05 -0.96 14.06
CA GLN A 98 -20.40 -0.44 13.96
C GLN A 98 -20.75 -0.16 12.50
N VAL A 99 -21.91 -0.64 12.07
CA VAL A 99 -22.45 -0.38 10.73
C VAL A 99 -23.45 0.78 10.84
N HIS A 100 -23.20 1.85 10.09
CA HIS A 100 -24.09 3.01 10.02
C HIS A 100 -24.96 2.91 8.76
N GLY A 101 -26.10 2.23 8.86
CA GLY A 101 -27.05 2.02 7.77
C GLY A 101 -26.65 0.88 6.82
N ARG A 102 -27.62 0.05 6.45
CA ARG A 102 -27.51 -0.87 5.31
C ARG A 102 -28.30 -0.26 4.17
N ALA A 103 -27.65 0.11 3.07
CA ALA A 103 -28.37 0.16 1.81
C ALA A 103 -28.80 -1.28 1.48
N THR A 104 -30.06 -1.48 1.12
CA THR A 104 -30.57 -2.78 0.69
C THR A 104 -29.81 -3.18 -0.57
N GLN A 105 -28.84 -4.10 -0.45
CA GLN A 105 -28.24 -4.70 -1.63
C GLN A 105 -29.32 -5.55 -2.30
N ALA A 106 -29.58 -5.30 -3.59
CA ALA A 106 -30.36 -6.23 -4.40
C ALA A 106 -29.64 -7.59 -4.37
N ASN A 107 -30.37 -8.66 -4.04
CA ASN A 107 -29.82 -10.01 -3.91
C ASN A 107 -28.94 -10.34 -5.13
N ALA A 108 -27.65 -10.60 -4.87
CA ALA A 108 -26.76 -11.13 -5.90
C ALA A 108 -27.33 -12.47 -6.37
N THR A 109 -27.65 -12.58 -7.67
CA THR A 109 -28.07 -13.84 -8.27
C THR A 109 -26.88 -14.82 -8.18
N PRO A 110 -27.05 -16.00 -7.56
CA PRO A 110 -25.95 -16.97 -7.50
C PRO A 110 -25.51 -17.35 -8.92
N PRO A 111 -24.21 -17.66 -9.12
CA PRO A 111 -23.73 -18.10 -10.42
C PRO A 111 -24.49 -19.37 -10.84
N LYS A 112 -25.00 -19.38 -12.07
CA LYS A 112 -25.67 -20.52 -12.68
C LYS A 112 -24.67 -21.69 -12.70
N GLU A 113 -24.90 -22.71 -11.89
CA GLU A 113 -24.14 -23.97 -11.95
C GLU A 113 -24.07 -24.43 -13.40
N ALA A 114 -22.85 -24.72 -13.87
CA ALA A 114 -22.63 -25.31 -15.17
C ALA A 114 -23.30 -26.69 -15.18
N ALA A 115 -24.42 -26.78 -15.89
CA ALA A 115 -25.09 -28.03 -16.17
C ALA A 115 -24.13 -28.92 -16.98
N HIS A 116 -23.48 -29.86 -16.30
CA HIS A 116 -22.92 -31.03 -16.95
C HIS A 116 -24.07 -31.99 -17.26
N ALA A 117 -24.35 -32.15 -18.55
CA ALA A 117 -24.97 -33.34 -19.13
C ALA A 117 -24.50 -33.45 -20.59
#